data_AF-D3CU48-F1
#
_entry.id   AF-D3CU48-F1
#
_cell.length_a   1.000
_cell.length_b   1.000
_cell.length_c   1.000
_cell.angle_alpha   90.00
_cell.angle_beta   90.00
_cell.angle_gamma   90.00
#
_symmetry.space_group_name_H-M   'P 1'
#
loop_
_entity.id
_entity.type
_entity.pdbx_description
1 polymer ?
#
loop_
_entity_poly.entity_id
_entity_poly.type
_entity_poly.pdbx_seq_one_letter_code
_entity_poly.pdbx_strand_id
1 'polypeptide(L)'
;MTGTSEVVVDVAAGVPFVAVPPDGGARPESPTVLAWHLLDAPRTERAFASALPLQGLDAWRVYFGLPLSDRPARRRRPASRSMRSKPA
;
A
#
# COMPACT_ATOMS: atom_id res chain seq x y z
N MET A 1 -8.78 -4.97 -18.80
CA MET A 1 -8.48 -5.30 -17.39
C MET A 1 -8.89 -4.08 -16.59
N THR A 2 -10.10 -4.10 -16.02
CA THR A 2 -10.70 -2.94 -15.34
C THR A 2 -9.86 -2.65 -14.09
N GLY A 3 -9.15 -1.53 -14.08
CA GLY A 3 -8.39 -1.10 -12.90
C GLY A 3 -9.36 -0.86 -11.76
N THR A 4 -9.14 -1.52 -10.62
CA THR A 4 -9.95 -1.38 -9.42
C THR A 4 -10.04 0.09 -9.01
N SER A 5 -11.23 0.67 -9.02
CA SER A 5 -11.51 2.06 -8.64
C SER A 5 -11.77 2.23 -7.13
N GLU A 6 -11.28 1.29 -6.31
CA GLU A 6 -11.47 1.29 -4.85
C GLU A 6 -10.16 1.66 -4.14
N VAL A 7 -10.30 2.31 -2.99
CA VAL A 7 -9.17 2.52 -2.07
C VAL A 7 -8.73 1.18 -1.50
N VAL A 8 -7.46 0.86 -1.65
CA VAL A 8 -6.85 -0.37 -1.11
C VAL A 8 -6.10 -0.03 0.17
N VAL A 9 -6.31 -0.83 1.21
CA VAL A 9 -5.51 -0.77 2.43
C VAL A 9 -4.92 -2.14 2.72
N ASP A 10 -3.61 -2.29 2.59
CA ASP A 10 -2.95 -3.59 2.73
C ASP A 10 -1.49 -3.45 3.19
N VAL A 11 -0.75 -4.56 3.22
CA VAL A 11 0.65 -4.66 3.62
C VAL A 11 1.46 -5.31 2.50
N ALA A 12 2.38 -4.55 1.90
CA ALA A 12 3.31 -5.04 0.88
C ALA A 12 4.72 -5.15 1.45
N ALA A 13 5.37 -6.31 1.30
CA ALA A 13 6.71 -6.58 1.84
C ALA A 13 6.88 -6.28 3.36
N GLY A 14 5.79 -6.26 4.12
CA GLY A 14 5.78 -5.90 5.55
C GLY A 14 5.51 -4.42 5.84
N VAL A 15 5.34 -3.60 4.79
CA VAL A 15 5.03 -2.17 4.88
C VAL A 15 3.53 -1.94 4.68
N PRO A 16 2.80 -1.41 5.68
CA PRO A 16 1.43 -0.96 5.51
C PRO A 16 1.34 0.19 4.51
N PHE A 17 0.30 0.18 3.69
CA PHE A 17 0.02 1.27 2.75
C PHE A 17 -1.48 1.49 2.54
N VAL A 18 -1.82 2.71 2.10
CA VAL A 18 -3.11 3.04 1.47
C VAL A 18 -2.84 3.42 0.02
N ALA A 19 -3.52 2.79 -0.93
CA ALA A 19 -3.51 3.20 -2.34
C ALA A 19 -4.89 3.76 -2.72
N VAL A 20 -4.91 5.02 -3.14
CA VAL A 20 -6.11 5.72 -3.60
C VAL A 20 -6.04 5.83 -5.13
N PRO A 21 -7.08 5.41 -5.88
CA PRO A 21 -7.10 5.48 -7.34
C PRO A 21 -7.12 6.94 -7.82
N PRO A 22 -6.74 7.22 -9.08
CA PRO A 22 -6.92 8.54 -9.69
C PRO A 22 -8.37 9.03 -9.63
N ASP A 23 -8.58 10.33 -9.41
CA ASP A 23 -9.94 10.89 -9.35
C ASP A 23 -10.70 10.77 -10.69
N GLY A 24 -10.00 10.77 -11.82
CA GLY A 24 -10.56 10.54 -13.16
C GLY A 24 -10.76 9.06 -13.51
N GLY A 25 -10.56 8.15 -12.54
CA GLY A 25 -10.61 6.71 -12.74
C GLY A 25 -9.27 6.10 -13.16
N ALA A 26 -9.02 4.87 -12.70
CA ALA A 26 -7.79 4.16 -12.98
C ALA A 26 -7.69 3.71 -14.45
N ARG A 27 -6.58 4.07 -15.09
CA ARG A 27 -6.23 3.66 -16.46
C ARG A 27 -4.83 3.01 -16.46
N PRO A 28 -4.49 2.17 -17.44
CA PRO A 28 -3.19 1.49 -17.49
C PRO A 28 -1.97 2.42 -17.42
N GLU A 29 -2.11 3.63 -17.95
CA GLU A 29 -1.10 4.68 -18.01
C GLU A 29 -1.19 5.72 -16.88
N SER A 30 -2.11 5.53 -15.92
CA SER A 30 -2.28 6.48 -14.81
C SER A 30 -0.97 6.65 -14.03
N PRO A 31 -0.49 7.89 -13.84
CA PRO A 31 0.70 8.14 -13.04
C PRO A 31 0.54 7.65 -11.61
N THR A 32 1.66 7.47 -10.91
CA THR A 32 1.68 7.07 -9.49
C THR A 32 2.56 8.00 -8.68
N VAL A 33 2.01 8.50 -7.57
CA VAL A 33 2.72 9.23 -6.52
C VAL A 33 2.89 8.31 -5.32
N LEU A 34 4.14 8.18 -4.89
CA LEU A 34 4.51 7.45 -3.68
C LEU A 34 4.86 8.45 -2.58
N ALA A 35 4.14 8.41 -1.46
CA ALA A 35 4.28 9.34 -0.37
C ALA A 35 4.85 8.65 0.88
N TRP A 36 5.91 9.27 1.43
CA TRP A 36 6.56 8.83 2.67
C TRP A 36 6.76 10.04 3.62
N HIS A 37 6.23 9.94 4.84
CA HIS A 37 6.26 11.01 5.85
C HIS A 37 7.56 11.10 6.66
N LEU A 38 8.58 10.29 6.34
CA LEU A 38 9.83 10.22 7.09
C LEU A 38 9.56 9.96 8.59
N LEU A 39 10.30 10.61 9.50
CA LEU A 39 10.36 10.20 10.90
C LEU A 39 9.25 10.74 11.81
N ASP A 40 8.58 11.84 11.44
CA ASP A 40 7.63 12.49 12.34
C ASP A 40 6.17 12.15 11.99
N ALA A 41 5.22 12.74 12.73
CA ALA A 41 3.81 12.76 12.37
C ALA A 41 3.67 13.00 10.86
N PRO A 42 2.79 12.27 10.15
CA PRO A 42 1.66 11.48 10.66
C PRO A 42 1.88 10.01 11.08
N ARG A 43 3.10 9.44 10.99
CA ARG A 43 3.51 8.10 11.51
C ARG A 43 2.75 6.85 11.02
N THR A 44 1.63 6.99 10.31
CA THR A 44 0.85 5.88 9.74
C THR A 44 0.32 6.24 8.36
N GLU A 45 0.07 5.22 7.54
CA GLU A 45 -0.45 5.35 6.17
C GLU A 45 -1.81 6.05 6.11
N ARG A 46 -2.71 5.74 7.06
CA ARG A 46 -4.06 6.32 7.12
C ARG A 46 -4.06 7.76 7.61
N ALA A 47 -3.28 8.05 8.65
CA ALA A 47 -3.11 9.42 9.12
C ALA A 47 -2.45 10.27 8.04
N PHE A 48 -1.52 9.71 7.26
CA PHE A 48 -0.90 10.44 6.17
C PHE A 48 -1.85 10.74 5.01
N ALA A 49 -2.64 9.75 4.58
CA ALA A 49 -3.69 9.98 3.60
C ALA A 49 -4.71 11.03 4.05
N SER A 50 -5.00 11.10 5.36
CA SER A 50 -5.91 12.11 5.92
C SER A 50 -5.28 13.50 6.01
N ALA A 51 -4.01 13.58 6.40
CA ALA A 51 -3.29 14.85 6.55
C ALA A 51 -2.91 15.48 5.21
N LEU A 52 -2.67 14.65 4.18
CA LEU A 52 -2.30 15.10 2.84
C LEU A 52 -3.08 14.29 1.78
N PRO A 53 -4.36 14.60 1.56
CA PRO A 53 -5.24 13.78 0.71
C PRO A 53 -4.97 13.90 -0.80
N LEU A 54 -4.23 14.94 -1.23
CA LEU A 54 -3.89 15.17 -2.65
C LEU A 54 -5.11 15.07 -3.59
N GLN A 55 -6.21 15.73 -3.21
CA GLN A 55 -7.44 15.72 -4.00
C GLN A 55 -7.26 16.49 -5.32
N GLY A 56 -7.97 16.06 -6.37
CA GLY A 56 -7.88 16.60 -7.72
C GLY A 56 -6.75 16.02 -8.56
N LEU A 57 -5.95 15.10 -7.99
CA LEU A 57 -4.85 14.48 -8.70
C LEU A 57 -5.33 13.25 -9.48
N ASP A 58 -5.15 13.29 -10.81
CA ASP A 58 -5.43 12.15 -11.68
C ASP A 58 -4.25 11.15 -11.71
N ALA A 59 -3.85 10.71 -10.52
CA ALA A 59 -2.79 9.75 -10.30
C ALA A 59 -3.14 8.82 -9.13
N TRP A 60 -2.57 7.62 -9.13
CA TRP A 60 -2.54 6.78 -7.96
C TRP A 60 -1.78 7.48 -6.84
N ARG A 61 -2.36 7.53 -5.64
CA ARG A 61 -1.71 8.10 -4.45
C ARG A 61 -1.48 6.97 -3.48
N VAL A 62 -0.21 6.62 -3.23
CA VAL A 62 0.18 5.53 -2.34
C VAL A 62 0.88 6.11 -1.12
N TYR A 63 0.28 5.97 0.05
CA TYR A 63 0.81 6.46 1.31
C TYR A 63 1.42 5.31 2.09
N PHE A 64 2.70 5.39 2.41
CA PHE A 64 3.39 4.37 3.21
C PHE A 64 3.36 4.71 4.70
N GLY A 65 3.12 3.69 5.53
CA GLY A 65 3.32 3.76 6.98
C GLY A 65 4.78 3.51 7.33
N LEU A 66 5.70 4.34 6.82
CA LEU A 66 7.14 4.23 7.07
C LEU A 66 7.70 5.45 7.80
N PRO A 67 8.68 5.27 8.70
CA PRO A 67 9.25 4.01 9.14
C PRO A 67 8.31 3.26 10.09
N LEU A 68 8.49 1.95 10.25
CA LEU A 68 7.66 1.07 11.09
C LEU A 68 7.89 1.25 12.60
N SER A 69 8.39 2.41 13.04
CA SER A 69 8.94 2.66 14.38
C SER A 69 7.98 2.33 15.52
N ASP A 70 6.68 2.50 15.29
CA ASP A 70 5.65 2.31 16.33
C ASP A 70 4.98 0.92 16.28
N ARG A 71 5.48 -0.01 15.45
CA ARG A 71 4.81 -1.30 15.21
C ARG A 71 5.65 -2.50 15.67
N PRO A 72 5.08 -3.45 16.43
CA PRO A 72 5.78 -4.70 16.74
C PRO A 72 6.03 -5.50 15.45
N ALA A 73 7.22 -6.09 15.34
CA ALA A 73 7.60 -6.89 14.17
C ALA A 73 6.58 -8.00 13.91
N ARG A 74 5.81 -7.88 12.83
CA ARG A 74 4.85 -8.92 12.45
C ARG A 74 5.64 -10.14 11.95
N ARG A 75 5.57 -11.26 12.68
CA ARG A 75 6.14 -12.54 12.23
C ARG A 75 5.57 -12.86 10.85
N ARG A 76 6.45 -13.01 9.85
CA ARG A 76 6.09 -13.54 8.54
C ARG A 76 5.49 -14.93 8.75
N ARG A 77 4.26 -15.18 8.26
CA ARG A 77 3.75 -16.55 8.15
C ARG A 77 4.67 -17.30 7.18
N PRO A 78 5.19 -18.49 7.54
CA PRO A 78 5.94 -19.29 6.58
C PRO A 78 5.02 -19.63 5.40
N ALA A 79 5.54 -19.49 4.18
CA ALA A 79 4.85 -19.95 2.98
C ALA A 79 4.63 -21.46 3.13
N SER A 80 3.39 -21.91 2.99
CA SER A 80 3.04 -23.32 3.03
C SER A 80 3.84 -24.06 1.96
N ARG A 81 4.83 -24.84 2.40
CA ARG A 81 5.63 -25.71 1.54
C ARG A 81 4.71 -26.81 1.02
N SER A 82 4.17 -26.63 -0.18
CA SER A 82 3.42 -27.66 -0.89
C SER A 82 4.37 -28.83 -1.17
N MET A 83 4.32 -29.87 -0.34
CA MET A 83 4.97 -31.16 -0.58
C MET A 83 4.33 -31.78 -1.82
N ARG A 84 4.99 -31.65 -2.97
CA ARG A 84 4.67 -32.43 -4.15
C ARG A 84 5.34 -33.79 -3.99
N SER A 85 4.55 -34.81 -3.63
CA SER A 85 4.96 -36.21 -3.65
C SER A 85 5.18 -36.66 -5.09
N LYS A 86 6.35 -37.25 -5.37
CA LYS A 86 6.73 -37.86 -6.65
C LYS A 86 6.20 -39.31 -6.67
N PRO A 87 5.50 -39.77 -7.73
CA PRO A 87 5.06 -41.16 -7.79
C PRO A 87 6.21 -42.11 -8.11
N ALA A 88 6.07 -43.35 -7.62
CA ALA A 88 6.99 -44.48 -7.80
C ALA A 88 6.98 -45.02 -9.23
#